data_AF-A0A5R9GI77-F1
#
_entry.id   AF-A0A5R9GI77-F1
#
_cell.length_a   1.000
_cell.length_b   1.000
_cell.length_c   1.000
_cell.angle_alpha   90.00
_cell.angle_beta   90.00
_cell.angle_gamma   90.00
#
_symmetry.space_group_name_H-M   'P 1'
#
loop_
_entity.id
_entity.type
_entity.pdbx_description
1 polymer ?
#
loop_
_entity_poly.entity_id
_entity_poly.type
_entity_poly.pdbx_seq_one_letter_code
_entity_poly.pdbx_strand_id
1 'polypeptide(L)'
;MSFLRTSWPAFPRNRSRRSANRRQSKKERSAMRPRVSIVIPSHNRYPLNRYSLYALELQSFDLSRLEVILVDDASTDDTTKLKHYKPEYRFRYVRNRKKLGVAKSRNVGARLAEGQVVIFLDAEMIVDRDFVRNHYKHHETAANHVVIGGERRAKLYSLLFPGMSKSQIADVCRLAERQEFRSLLRAKGLPSDDPGKIKRSLGKLKRPIPLISASHIKSFSDLAVCAAPKTNINEIIQQLGDRLETSPLRWMVCVGNLSLRKSLFDRLDGYDEDFTEWGTEDVEFAYRLHSAGARFVIEPELWRYHQEHPNPPNKIDSGRRNRILLQKKHPVLDVCIRSLKSVQKLDYVFMDETLREYRALRAGYSLYYKEFIDCIVYMLRRAAILQERDAKIADLTRGFPSSLKTAVRQRNRLEAAKRSSRLVRLFDLLAKRKRKRKRRRRR
;
A
#
# COMPACT_ATOMS: atom_id res chain seq x y z
N MET A 1 -72.64 52.40 -2.04
CA MET A 1 -72.68 52.18 -0.57
C MET A 1 -71.25 52.02 -0.08
N SER A 2 -70.78 52.98 0.72
CA SER A 2 -69.46 53.00 1.33
C SER A 2 -69.32 51.89 2.38
N PHE A 3 -68.15 51.27 2.51
CA PHE A 3 -67.68 50.80 3.81
C PHE A 3 -66.15 50.95 3.94
N LEU A 4 -65.77 51.34 5.15
CA LEU A 4 -64.56 52.00 5.60
C LEU A 4 -63.31 51.10 5.60
N ARG A 5 -62.14 51.72 5.33
CA ARG A 5 -60.81 51.17 5.60
C ARG A 5 -60.48 51.32 7.08
N THR A 6 -60.10 50.22 7.74
CA THR A 6 -59.36 50.24 9.02
C THR A 6 -57.98 49.61 8.81
N SER A 7 -56.92 50.40 9.00
CA SER A 7 -55.52 49.98 8.93
C SER A 7 -55.04 49.38 10.25
N TRP A 8 -54.47 48.17 10.22
CA TRP A 8 -53.72 47.58 11.33
C TRP A 8 -52.21 47.86 11.17
N PRO A 9 -51.45 48.08 12.25
CA PRO A 9 -50.02 48.37 12.17
C PRO A 9 -49.21 47.11 11.82
N ALA A 10 -48.27 47.26 10.90
CA ALA A 10 -47.35 46.20 10.49
C ALA A 10 -46.32 45.89 11.58
N PHE A 11 -46.32 44.66 12.09
CA PHE A 11 -45.22 44.15 12.93
C PHE A 11 -43.91 44.11 12.12
N PRO A 12 -42.79 44.63 12.66
CA PRO A 12 -41.52 44.56 11.96
C PRO A 12 -41.06 43.10 11.86
N ARG A 13 -41.02 42.57 10.63
CA ARG A 13 -40.46 41.25 10.33
C ARG A 13 -38.98 41.25 10.70
N ASN A 14 -38.66 40.55 11.79
CA ASN A 14 -37.31 40.34 12.32
C ASN A 14 -36.44 39.53 11.34
N ARG A 15 -35.95 40.16 10.26
CA ARG A 15 -35.10 39.56 9.22
C ARG A 15 -33.66 39.30 9.70
N SER A 16 -33.19 39.97 10.75
CA SER A 16 -31.81 39.85 11.25
C SER A 16 -31.55 38.56 12.04
N ARG A 17 -32.52 38.08 12.84
CA ARG A 17 -32.38 36.83 13.60
C ARG A 17 -32.33 35.57 12.72
N ARG A 18 -33.06 35.54 11.59
CA ARG A 18 -33.08 34.38 10.67
C ARG A 18 -31.77 34.20 9.89
N SER A 19 -31.07 35.29 9.54
CA SER A 19 -29.79 35.20 8.82
C SER A 19 -28.64 34.80 9.76
N ALA A 20 -28.65 35.28 11.00
CA ALA A 20 -27.70 34.88 12.05
C ALA A 20 -27.83 33.38 12.38
N ASN A 21 -29.05 32.88 12.59
CA ASN A 21 -29.31 31.47 12.93
C ASN A 21 -28.97 30.49 11.78
N ARG A 22 -29.08 30.96 10.51
CA ARG A 22 -28.70 30.18 9.32
C ARG A 22 -27.19 30.18 9.06
N ARG A 23 -26.49 31.25 9.47
CA ARG A 23 -25.01 31.34 9.46
C ARG A 23 -24.40 30.51 10.59
N GLN A 24 -25.02 30.51 11.78
CA GLN A 24 -24.60 29.72 12.93
C GLN A 24 -24.79 28.22 12.67
N SER A 25 -25.96 27.78 12.17
CA SER A 25 -26.17 26.39 11.77
C SER A 25 -25.31 25.92 10.59
N LYS A 26 -24.91 26.80 9.66
CA LYS A 26 -23.90 26.47 8.63
C LYS A 26 -22.49 26.35 9.22
N LYS A 27 -22.13 27.19 10.19
CA LYS A 27 -20.82 27.18 10.85
C LYS A 27 -20.67 25.96 11.76
N GLU A 28 -21.74 25.58 12.47
CA GLU A 28 -21.85 24.35 13.26
C GLU A 28 -21.83 23.09 12.37
N ARG A 29 -22.59 23.08 11.26
CA ARG A 29 -22.53 21.99 10.26
C ARG A 29 -21.17 21.89 9.57
N SER A 30 -20.46 23.01 9.41
CA SER A 30 -19.09 23.05 8.89
C SER A 30 -18.06 22.56 9.92
N ALA A 31 -18.31 22.76 11.21
CA ALA A 31 -17.45 22.31 12.29
C ALA A 31 -17.54 20.79 12.49
N MET A 32 -18.71 20.20 12.23
CA MET A 32 -19.00 18.76 12.35
C MET A 32 -18.69 17.93 11.09
N ARG A 33 -18.06 18.51 10.07
CA ARG A 33 -17.67 17.77 8.87
C ARG A 33 -16.42 16.93 9.13
N PRO A 34 -16.38 15.66 8.66
CA PRO A 34 -15.16 14.87 8.71
C PRO A 34 -14.00 15.61 8.06
N ARG A 35 -12.84 15.61 8.71
CA ARG A 35 -11.57 16.06 8.11
C ARG A 35 -10.79 14.91 7.51
N VAL A 36 -10.93 13.74 8.13
CA VAL A 36 -10.26 12.51 7.73
C VAL A 36 -11.32 11.45 7.47
N SER A 37 -11.24 10.79 6.31
CA SER A 37 -11.98 9.56 6.04
C SER A 37 -10.99 8.41 5.92
N ILE A 38 -11.15 7.37 6.73
CA ILE A 38 -10.40 6.12 6.61
C ILE A 38 -11.20 5.16 5.75
N VAL A 39 -10.60 4.65 4.68
CA VAL A 39 -11.21 3.68 3.77
C VAL A 39 -10.58 2.31 4.00
N ILE A 40 -11.41 1.34 4.40
CA ILE A 40 -11.00 -0.02 4.76
C ILE A 40 -11.68 -1.02 3.81
N PRO A 41 -11.01 -1.48 2.73
CA PRO A 41 -11.51 -2.58 1.93
C PRO A 41 -11.38 -3.90 2.72
N SER A 42 -12.42 -4.73 2.72
CA SER A 42 -12.46 -5.96 3.51
C SER A 42 -13.07 -7.11 2.70
N HIS A 43 -12.42 -8.27 2.68
CA HIS A 43 -12.96 -9.50 2.11
C HIS A 43 -12.52 -10.69 2.97
N ASN A 44 -13.47 -11.32 3.66
CA ASN A 44 -13.23 -12.47 4.52
C ASN A 44 -12.12 -12.21 5.57
N ARG A 45 -12.33 -11.18 6.39
CA ARG A 45 -11.37 -10.72 7.40
C ARG A 45 -11.90 -10.70 8.82
N TYR A 46 -13.07 -11.27 9.08
CA TYR A 46 -13.58 -11.33 10.44
C TYR A 46 -12.80 -12.36 11.27
N PRO A 47 -12.42 -12.07 12.54
CA PRO A 47 -12.63 -10.82 13.29
C PRO A 47 -11.46 -9.83 13.21
N LEU A 48 -10.45 -10.02 12.34
CA LEU A 48 -9.31 -9.12 12.20
C LEU A 48 -9.74 -7.67 11.95
N ASN A 49 -10.73 -7.49 11.07
CA ASN A 49 -11.33 -6.18 10.76
C ASN A 49 -12.02 -5.54 11.95
N ARG A 50 -12.61 -6.33 12.84
CA ARG A 50 -13.17 -5.84 14.12
C ARG A 50 -12.07 -5.30 15.03
N TYR A 51 -10.93 -5.99 15.10
CA TYR A 51 -9.77 -5.53 15.89
C TYR A 51 -9.16 -4.25 15.32
N SER A 52 -9.13 -4.11 13.98
CA SER A 52 -8.74 -2.87 13.33
C SER A 52 -9.66 -1.71 13.69
N LEU A 53 -10.98 -1.92 13.71
CA LEU A 53 -11.94 -0.90 14.11
C LEU A 53 -11.77 -0.47 15.57
N TYR A 54 -11.56 -1.43 16.49
CA TYR A 54 -11.29 -1.14 17.90
C TYR A 54 -10.06 -0.24 18.10
N ALA A 55 -9.00 -0.42 17.30
CA ALA A 55 -7.82 0.43 17.37
C ALA A 55 -8.11 1.88 16.94
N LEU A 56 -9.09 2.09 16.05
CA LEU A 56 -9.50 3.42 15.58
C LEU A 56 -10.36 4.17 16.61
N GLU A 57 -10.95 3.48 17.59
CA GLU A 57 -11.63 4.13 18.71
C GLU A 57 -10.65 4.78 19.70
N LEU A 58 -9.38 4.38 19.66
CA LEU A 58 -8.34 4.81 20.60
C LEU A 58 -7.50 5.98 20.06
N GLN A 59 -7.92 6.58 18.94
CA GLN A 59 -7.14 7.64 18.30
C GLN A 59 -7.12 8.91 19.16
N SER A 60 -5.97 9.56 19.23
CA SER A 60 -5.78 10.88 19.85
C SER A 60 -6.29 12.03 18.95
N PHE A 61 -7.03 11.70 17.90
CA PHE A 61 -7.65 12.64 16.98
C PHE A 61 -9.10 12.90 17.41
N ASP A 62 -9.65 14.06 17.06
CA ASP A 62 -11.06 14.36 17.30
C ASP A 62 -11.95 13.40 16.50
N LEU A 63 -12.54 12.41 17.20
CA LEU A 63 -13.38 11.38 16.60
C LEU A 63 -14.64 11.94 15.94
N SER A 64 -15.13 13.11 16.36
CA SER A 64 -16.26 13.79 15.71
C SER A 64 -15.92 14.29 14.31
N ARG A 65 -14.61 14.42 14.01
CA ARG A 65 -14.06 14.81 12.72
C ARG A 65 -13.44 13.63 11.97
N LEU A 66 -13.64 12.40 12.45
CA LEU A 66 -13.21 11.16 11.82
C LEU A 66 -14.39 10.41 11.23
N GLU A 67 -14.25 10.00 9.98
CA GLU A 67 -15.16 9.04 9.33
C GLU A 67 -14.39 7.76 8.99
N VAL A 68 -15.00 6.60 9.22
CA VAL A 68 -14.45 5.29 8.82
C VAL A 68 -15.45 4.60 7.91
N ILE A 69 -14.99 4.25 6.71
CA ILE A 69 -15.78 3.60 5.66
C ILE A 69 -15.22 2.21 5.45
N LEU A 70 -15.91 1.20 5.98
CA LEU A 70 -15.58 -0.20 5.73
C LEU A 70 -16.34 -0.68 4.50
N VAL A 71 -15.59 -1.07 3.47
CA VAL A 71 -16.12 -1.59 2.21
C VAL A 71 -15.97 -3.11 2.21
N ASP A 72 -17.05 -3.82 2.51
CA ASP A 72 -17.15 -5.27 2.43
C ASP A 72 -17.31 -5.72 0.97
N ASP A 73 -16.25 -6.31 0.43
CA ASP A 73 -16.18 -6.79 -0.95
C ASP A 73 -16.80 -8.19 -1.10
N ALA A 74 -18.10 -8.29 -0.80
CA ALA A 74 -18.89 -9.51 -0.87
C ALA A 74 -18.32 -10.67 -0.03
N SER A 75 -17.97 -10.40 1.22
CA SER A 75 -17.49 -11.44 2.16
C SER A 75 -18.54 -12.52 2.40
N THR A 76 -18.05 -13.74 2.57
CA THR A 76 -18.81 -14.95 2.90
C THR A 76 -18.61 -15.38 4.35
N ASP A 77 -17.73 -14.73 5.09
CA ASP A 77 -17.56 -14.91 6.53
C ASP A 77 -18.47 -13.96 7.34
N ASP A 78 -18.21 -13.90 8.63
CA ASP A 78 -18.92 -13.08 9.61
C ASP A 78 -18.71 -11.56 9.46
N THR A 79 -18.01 -11.06 8.44
CA THR A 79 -17.77 -9.62 8.22
C THR A 79 -19.08 -8.82 8.16
N THR A 80 -20.17 -9.42 7.69
CA THR A 80 -21.51 -8.79 7.67
C THR A 80 -22.03 -8.38 9.04
N LYS A 81 -21.52 -8.97 10.14
CA LYS A 81 -21.88 -8.58 11.51
C LYS A 81 -21.46 -7.13 11.81
N LEU A 82 -20.44 -6.61 11.12
CA LEU A 82 -19.96 -5.24 11.29
C LEU A 82 -20.95 -4.18 10.80
N LYS A 83 -22.01 -4.52 10.05
CA LYS A 83 -23.08 -3.56 9.70
C LYS A 83 -23.77 -2.95 10.92
N HIS A 84 -23.70 -3.64 12.06
CA HIS A 84 -24.30 -3.22 13.33
C HIS A 84 -23.28 -2.62 14.31
N TYR A 85 -22.03 -2.46 13.91
CA TYR A 85 -20.99 -1.85 14.73
C TYR A 85 -21.24 -0.34 14.89
N LYS A 86 -21.15 0.16 16.13
CA LYS A 86 -21.48 1.54 16.51
C LYS A 86 -20.34 2.14 17.36
N PRO A 87 -19.30 2.70 16.73
CA PRO A 87 -18.23 3.40 17.41
C PRO A 87 -18.57 4.88 17.65
N GLU A 88 -17.74 5.59 18.41
CA GLU A 88 -17.86 7.04 18.65
C GLU A 88 -17.58 7.90 17.41
N TYR A 89 -16.70 7.43 16.51
CA TYR A 89 -16.48 8.08 15.23
C TYR A 89 -17.61 7.77 14.24
N ARG A 90 -17.75 8.60 13.20
CA ARG A 90 -18.76 8.35 12.16
C ARG A 90 -18.40 7.09 11.35
N PHE A 91 -19.21 6.04 11.45
CA PHE A 91 -18.96 4.76 10.78
C PHE A 91 -19.94 4.50 9.64
N ARG A 92 -19.41 4.04 8.50
CA ARG A 92 -20.18 3.59 7.34
C ARG A 92 -19.76 2.20 6.92
N TYR A 93 -20.70 1.27 6.95
CA TYR A 93 -20.55 -0.04 6.35
C TYR A 93 -21.16 -0.04 4.94
N VAL A 94 -20.37 -0.40 3.94
CA VAL A 94 -20.78 -0.46 2.53
C VAL A 94 -20.46 -1.86 2.02
N ARG A 95 -21.42 -2.53 1.38
CA ARG A 95 -21.20 -3.88 0.84
C ARG A 95 -21.35 -3.91 -0.68
N ASN A 96 -20.34 -4.43 -1.37
CA ASN A 96 -20.41 -4.70 -2.80
C ASN A 96 -21.33 -5.91 -3.06
N ARG A 97 -22.13 -5.85 -4.13
CA ARG A 97 -23.04 -6.94 -4.52
C ARG A 97 -22.30 -8.22 -4.96
N LYS A 98 -21.10 -8.07 -5.51
CA LYS A 98 -20.20 -9.14 -5.95
C LYS A 98 -18.76 -8.73 -5.63
N LYS A 99 -17.85 -9.70 -5.62
CA LYS A 99 -16.42 -9.44 -5.41
C LYS A 99 -15.85 -8.60 -6.56
N LEU A 100 -15.36 -7.40 -6.25
CA LEU A 100 -14.80 -6.43 -7.20
C LEU A 100 -13.27 -6.36 -7.16
N GLY A 101 -12.65 -6.80 -6.06
CA GLY A 101 -11.23 -6.65 -5.82
C GLY A 101 -10.90 -5.37 -5.03
N VAL A 102 -9.65 -5.29 -4.56
CA VAL A 102 -9.20 -4.26 -3.62
C VAL A 102 -9.17 -2.86 -4.25
N ALA A 103 -8.72 -2.72 -5.50
CA ALA A 103 -8.65 -1.43 -6.19
C ALA A 103 -10.04 -0.78 -6.31
N LYS A 104 -11.01 -1.54 -6.86
CA LYS A 104 -12.41 -1.10 -6.96
C LYS A 104 -13.03 -0.79 -5.60
N SER A 105 -12.76 -1.61 -4.59
CA SER A 105 -13.28 -1.39 -3.24
C SER A 105 -12.72 -0.13 -2.58
N ARG A 106 -11.41 0.15 -2.76
CA ARG A 106 -10.80 1.43 -2.33
C ARG A 106 -11.45 2.61 -3.05
N ASN A 107 -11.71 2.51 -4.35
CA ASN A 107 -12.40 3.55 -5.11
C ASN A 107 -13.83 3.80 -4.63
N VAL A 108 -14.61 2.73 -4.37
CA VAL A 108 -15.95 2.84 -3.79
C VAL A 108 -15.92 3.61 -2.47
N GLY A 109 -15.02 3.24 -1.55
CA GLY A 109 -14.91 3.92 -0.27
C GLY A 109 -14.45 5.37 -0.41
N ALA A 110 -13.44 5.64 -1.23
CA ALA A 110 -12.91 6.99 -1.42
C ALA A 110 -13.89 7.95 -2.13
N ARG A 111 -14.75 7.43 -3.03
CA ARG A 111 -15.83 8.23 -3.63
C ARG A 111 -16.90 8.62 -2.61
N LEU A 112 -17.11 7.81 -1.58
CA LEU A 112 -18.05 8.08 -0.49
C LEU A 112 -17.46 8.93 0.63
N ALA A 113 -16.12 9.10 0.66
CA ALA A 113 -15.41 9.86 1.68
C ALA A 113 -15.77 11.35 1.65
N GLU A 114 -16.12 11.89 2.81
CA GLU A 114 -16.38 13.33 3.00
C GLU A 114 -15.18 14.10 3.55
N GLY A 115 -14.18 13.38 4.07
CA GLY A 115 -12.94 13.93 4.60
C GLY A 115 -12.11 14.61 3.53
N GLN A 116 -11.49 15.72 3.92
CA GLN A 116 -10.49 16.42 3.10
C GLN A 116 -9.25 15.54 2.86
N VAL A 117 -8.90 14.70 3.83
CA VAL A 117 -7.83 13.70 3.76
C VAL A 117 -8.45 12.31 3.73
N VAL A 118 -7.99 11.47 2.82
CA VAL A 118 -8.33 10.05 2.75
C VAL A 118 -7.14 9.24 3.22
N ILE A 119 -7.35 8.34 4.18
CA ILE A 119 -6.37 7.34 4.62
C ILE A 119 -6.85 5.98 4.13
N PHE A 120 -6.05 5.28 3.33
CA PHE A 120 -6.30 3.87 3.02
C PHE A 120 -5.64 3.01 4.09
N LEU A 121 -6.41 2.08 4.67
CA LEU A 121 -5.96 1.19 5.74
C LEU A 121 -6.45 -0.23 5.43
N ASP A 122 -5.57 -1.22 5.50
CA ASP A 122 -5.98 -2.61 5.28
C ASP A 122 -6.85 -3.12 6.46
N ALA A 123 -7.77 -4.04 6.18
CA ALA A 123 -8.73 -4.55 7.17
C ALA A 123 -8.12 -5.46 8.26
N GLU A 124 -6.81 -5.70 8.22
CA GLU A 124 -6.08 -6.54 9.16
C GLU A 124 -4.96 -5.75 9.85
N MET A 125 -5.12 -4.43 9.99
CA MET A 125 -4.14 -3.55 10.62
C MET A 125 -4.59 -3.07 12.00
N ILE A 126 -3.72 -3.18 13.02
CA ILE A 126 -3.92 -2.51 14.31
C ILE A 126 -2.93 -1.35 14.36
N VAL A 127 -3.42 -0.14 14.56
CA VAL A 127 -2.63 1.09 14.51
C VAL A 127 -2.49 1.70 15.90
N ASP A 128 -1.41 2.45 16.12
CA ASP A 128 -1.23 3.17 17.39
C ASP A 128 -2.24 4.31 17.56
N ARG A 129 -2.26 4.90 18.76
CA ARG A 129 -3.19 5.99 19.12
C ARG A 129 -2.95 7.28 18.33
N ASP A 130 -1.76 7.52 17.80
CA ASP A 130 -1.41 8.78 17.13
C ASP A 130 -1.46 8.66 15.61
N PHE A 131 -1.79 7.49 15.08
CA PHE A 131 -1.82 7.17 13.65
C PHE A 131 -2.56 8.20 12.81
N VAL A 132 -3.81 8.53 13.16
CA VAL A 132 -4.60 9.52 12.40
C VAL A 132 -3.99 10.92 12.50
N ARG A 133 -3.54 11.34 13.69
CA ARG A 133 -2.92 12.64 13.90
C ARG A 133 -1.62 12.78 13.11
N ASN A 134 -0.79 11.74 13.12
CA ASN A 134 0.48 11.66 12.40
C ASN A 134 0.30 11.65 10.88
N HIS A 135 -0.79 11.07 10.37
CA HIS A 135 -1.17 11.26 8.97
C HIS A 135 -1.64 12.70 8.70
N TYR A 136 -2.55 13.22 9.51
CA TYR A 136 -3.25 14.48 9.25
C TYR A 136 -2.33 15.71 9.27
N LYS A 137 -1.38 15.79 10.21
CA LYS A 137 -0.49 16.96 10.39
C LYS A 137 0.27 17.36 9.10
N HIS A 138 0.64 16.38 8.28
CA HIS A 138 1.35 16.61 7.01
C HIS A 138 0.46 17.14 5.89
N HIS A 139 -0.86 17.00 6.02
CA HIS A 139 -1.82 17.56 5.08
C HIS A 139 -2.29 18.94 5.48
N GLU A 140 -1.99 19.41 6.69
CA GLU A 140 -2.30 20.78 7.10
C GLU A 140 -1.42 21.80 6.35
N THR A 141 -0.17 21.42 6.09
CA THR A 141 0.85 22.29 5.48
C THR A 141 0.91 22.20 3.96
N ALA A 142 0.44 21.11 3.35
CA ALA A 142 0.51 20.93 1.89
C ALA A 142 -0.65 20.09 1.33
N ALA A 143 -1.01 20.38 0.07
CA ALA A 143 -2.11 19.70 -0.61
C ALA A 143 -1.69 18.52 -1.51
N ASN A 144 -0.39 18.43 -1.83
CA ASN A 144 0.17 17.42 -2.73
C ASN A 144 1.00 16.35 -1.99
N HIS A 145 0.89 16.27 -0.66
CA HIS A 145 1.56 15.25 0.13
C HIS A 145 0.89 13.88 -0.02
N VAL A 146 1.71 12.84 -0.08
CA VAL A 146 1.32 11.44 0.09
C VAL A 146 2.11 10.92 1.28
N VAL A 147 1.42 10.72 2.40
CA VAL A 147 2.06 10.28 3.66
C VAL A 147 1.97 8.78 3.77
N ILE A 148 3.10 8.15 4.06
CA ILE A 148 3.23 6.70 4.26
C ILE A 148 4.00 6.43 5.55
N GLY A 149 3.76 5.27 6.16
CA GLY A 149 4.47 4.88 7.38
C GLY A 149 5.87 4.33 7.11
N GLY A 150 6.80 4.69 7.98
CA GLY A 150 8.18 4.21 7.97
C GLY A 150 8.37 2.79 8.52
N GLU A 151 9.49 2.58 9.22
CA GLU A 151 9.94 1.24 9.62
C GLU A 151 9.22 0.65 10.83
N ARG A 152 8.48 1.47 11.61
CA ARG A 152 7.75 1.06 12.81
C ARG A 152 6.54 0.19 12.47
N ARG A 153 6.81 -1.08 12.20
CA ARG A 153 5.77 -2.09 11.94
C ARG A 153 6.21 -3.48 12.32
N ALA A 154 5.25 -4.32 12.67
CA ALA A 154 5.51 -5.71 12.97
C ALA A 154 4.35 -6.61 12.50
N LYS A 155 4.63 -7.90 12.43
CA LYS A 155 3.63 -8.95 12.31
C LYS A 155 3.00 -9.15 13.67
N LEU A 156 1.69 -9.34 13.73
CA LEU A 156 0.97 -9.66 14.97
C LEU A 156 0.16 -10.94 14.79
N TYR A 157 0.41 -11.93 15.64
CA TYR A 157 -0.41 -13.15 15.67
C TYR A 157 -1.60 -12.91 16.59
N SER A 158 -2.60 -12.16 16.10
CA SER A 158 -3.85 -11.95 16.83
C SER A 158 -4.70 -13.23 16.86
N LEU A 159 -4.61 -14.03 15.79
CA LEU A 159 -5.18 -15.37 15.65
C LEU A 159 -4.12 -16.33 15.10
N LEU A 160 -4.24 -17.60 15.47
CA LEU A 160 -3.55 -18.71 14.80
C LEU A 160 -4.50 -19.36 13.81
N PHE A 161 -4.09 -19.46 12.54
CA PHE A 161 -4.97 -19.92 11.46
C PHE A 161 -4.62 -21.34 10.99
N PRO A 162 -5.60 -22.09 10.47
CA PRO A 162 -5.32 -23.21 9.57
C PRO A 162 -4.52 -22.74 8.34
N GLY A 163 -3.63 -23.59 7.82
CA GLY A 163 -2.90 -23.30 6.58
C GLY A 163 -1.78 -22.25 6.71
N MET A 164 -1.29 -22.00 7.93
CA MET A 164 -0.12 -21.14 8.14
C MET A 164 1.11 -21.65 7.37
N SER A 165 1.86 -20.72 6.79
CA SER A 165 3.10 -21.04 6.07
C SER A 165 4.21 -21.51 7.04
N LYS A 166 5.25 -22.16 6.49
CA LYS A 166 6.44 -22.56 7.26
C LYS A 166 7.08 -21.39 8.02
N SER A 167 7.14 -20.21 7.39
CA SER A 167 7.68 -19.00 8.04
C SER A 167 6.80 -18.54 9.20
N GLN A 168 5.48 -18.54 9.02
CA GLN A 168 4.55 -18.13 10.07
C GLN A 168 4.58 -19.09 11.26
N ILE A 169 4.70 -20.40 11.02
CA ILE A 169 4.88 -21.40 12.08
C ILE A 169 6.20 -21.16 12.82
N ALA A 170 7.30 -20.87 12.10
CA ALA A 170 8.59 -20.58 12.71
C ALA A 170 8.53 -19.32 13.59
N ASP A 171 7.79 -18.29 13.19
CA ASP A 171 7.56 -17.12 14.02
C ASP A 171 6.82 -17.48 15.32
N VAL A 172 5.76 -18.31 15.25
CA VAL A 172 5.04 -18.77 16.45
C VAL A 172 5.95 -19.58 17.38
N CYS A 173 6.79 -20.47 16.84
CA CYS A 173 7.75 -21.22 17.66
C CYS A 173 8.75 -20.28 18.36
N ARG A 174 9.25 -19.24 17.68
CA ARG A 174 10.14 -18.23 18.28
C ARG A 174 9.42 -17.41 19.33
N LEU A 175 8.16 -17.02 19.09
CA LEU A 175 7.36 -16.32 20.09
C LEU A 175 7.16 -17.17 21.36
N ALA A 176 7.02 -18.49 21.19
CA ALA A 176 6.94 -19.44 22.30
C ALA A 176 8.26 -19.60 23.08
N GLU A 177 9.33 -18.86 22.77
CA GLU A 177 10.49 -18.73 23.67
C GLU A 177 10.18 -17.78 24.84
N ARG A 178 9.20 -16.87 24.69
CA ARG A 178 8.76 -15.90 25.70
C ARG A 178 7.74 -16.52 26.65
N GLN A 179 7.92 -16.36 27.96
CA GLN A 179 7.09 -17.00 28.98
C GLN A 179 5.61 -16.56 28.90
N GLU A 180 5.36 -15.30 28.57
CA GLU A 180 4.03 -14.70 28.44
C GLU A 180 3.29 -15.30 27.25
N PHE A 181 3.95 -15.44 26.09
CA PHE A 181 3.35 -16.06 24.92
C PHE A 181 3.11 -17.57 25.12
N ARG A 182 4.01 -18.27 25.82
CA ARG A 182 3.76 -19.68 26.22
C ARG A 182 2.49 -19.81 27.06
N SER A 183 2.27 -18.88 27.99
CA SER A 183 1.08 -18.85 28.84
C SER A 183 -0.19 -18.66 28.01
N LEU A 184 -0.15 -17.82 26.96
CA LEU A 184 -1.25 -17.68 26.01
C LEU A 184 -1.53 -18.99 25.24
N LEU A 185 -0.49 -19.69 24.77
CA LEU A 185 -0.68 -20.98 24.09
C LEU A 185 -1.32 -22.03 25.01
N ARG A 186 -0.84 -22.16 26.26
CA ARG A 186 -1.42 -23.07 27.25
C ARG A 186 -2.87 -22.75 27.55
N ALA A 187 -3.21 -21.45 27.70
CA ALA A 187 -4.58 -21.01 27.92
C ALA A 187 -5.53 -21.35 26.75
N LYS A 188 -5.00 -21.65 25.56
CA LYS A 188 -5.75 -22.14 24.39
C LYS A 188 -5.66 -23.65 24.20
N GLY A 189 -5.11 -24.38 25.16
CA GLY A 189 -4.93 -25.84 25.08
C GLY A 189 -3.90 -26.27 24.04
N LEU A 190 -2.97 -25.40 23.66
CA LEU A 190 -1.91 -25.71 22.70
C LEU A 190 -0.60 -26.05 23.42
N PRO A 191 0.23 -26.94 22.84
CA PRO A 191 1.61 -27.11 23.32
C PRO A 191 2.36 -25.77 23.28
N SER A 192 3.28 -25.56 24.23
CA SER A 192 3.97 -24.28 24.40
C SER A 192 5.49 -24.40 24.59
N ASP A 193 5.98 -25.59 24.85
CA ASP A 193 7.34 -25.90 25.33
C ASP A 193 8.21 -26.57 24.26
N ASP A 194 7.64 -27.44 23.44
CA ASP A 194 8.35 -28.13 22.35
C ASP A 194 7.96 -27.58 20.96
N PRO A 195 8.90 -26.99 20.19
CA PRO A 195 8.66 -26.50 18.83
C PRO A 195 8.09 -27.58 17.89
N GLY A 196 8.47 -28.85 18.08
CA GLY A 196 7.95 -29.97 17.29
C GLY A 196 6.46 -30.21 17.53
N LYS A 197 6.02 -30.24 18.79
CA LYS A 197 4.62 -30.35 19.21
C LYS A 197 3.81 -29.13 18.78
N ILE A 198 4.36 -27.92 18.90
CA ILE A 198 3.72 -26.69 18.41
C ILE A 198 3.45 -26.83 16.90
N LYS A 199 4.49 -27.10 16.10
CA LYS A 199 4.37 -27.26 14.65
C LYS A 199 3.33 -28.30 14.25
N ARG A 200 3.35 -29.49 14.88
CA ARG A 200 2.36 -30.55 14.61
C ARG A 200 0.94 -30.13 14.95
N SER A 201 0.75 -29.41 16.05
CA SER A 201 -0.58 -28.94 16.48
C SER A 201 -1.13 -27.85 15.56
N LEU A 202 -0.29 -26.87 15.19
CA LEU A 202 -0.65 -25.83 14.23
C LEU A 202 -1.01 -26.41 12.86
N GLY A 203 -0.30 -27.44 12.40
CA GLY A 203 -0.60 -28.14 11.15
C GLY A 203 -1.93 -28.89 11.13
N LYS A 204 -2.53 -29.17 12.30
CA LYS A 204 -3.82 -29.88 12.46
C LYS A 204 -4.99 -28.94 12.77
N LEU A 205 -4.77 -27.62 12.84
CA LEU A 205 -5.84 -26.67 13.14
C LEU A 205 -6.93 -26.73 12.08
N LYS A 206 -8.17 -26.89 12.52
CA LYS A 206 -9.37 -26.88 11.66
C LYS A 206 -10.06 -25.52 11.63
N ARG A 207 -9.89 -24.71 12.68
CA ARG A 207 -10.48 -23.38 12.83
C ARG A 207 -9.47 -22.40 13.41
N PRO A 208 -9.60 -21.09 13.14
CA PRO A 208 -8.75 -20.09 13.76
C PRO A 208 -8.89 -20.08 15.29
N ILE A 209 -7.78 -19.83 16.00
CA ILE A 209 -7.74 -19.69 17.46
C ILE A 209 -7.34 -18.25 17.80
N PRO A 210 -8.20 -17.46 18.46
CA PRO A 210 -7.85 -16.11 18.89
C PRO A 210 -6.86 -16.13 20.06
N LEU A 211 -5.75 -15.42 19.91
CA LEU A 211 -4.74 -15.20 20.95
C LEU A 211 -4.99 -13.90 21.73
N ILE A 212 -5.59 -12.90 21.10
CA ILE A 212 -5.92 -11.60 21.72
C ILE A 212 -7.43 -11.36 21.73
N SER A 213 -7.83 -10.35 22.51
CA SER A 213 -9.20 -9.84 22.64
C SER A 213 -9.20 -8.31 22.55
N ALA A 214 -10.38 -7.70 22.59
CA ALA A 214 -10.53 -6.24 22.60
C ALA A 214 -9.77 -5.55 23.75
N SER A 215 -9.64 -6.19 24.91
CA SER A 215 -8.93 -5.62 26.05
C SER A 215 -7.44 -5.43 25.77
N HIS A 216 -6.81 -6.37 25.06
CA HIS A 216 -5.40 -6.28 24.66
C HIS A 216 -5.13 -5.13 23.69
N ILE A 217 -6.13 -4.66 22.95
CA ILE A 217 -5.98 -3.58 21.97
C ILE A 217 -5.93 -2.21 22.66
N LYS A 218 -6.51 -2.09 23.85
CA LYS A 218 -6.51 -0.84 24.64
C LYS A 218 -5.09 -0.36 24.98
N SER A 219 -4.14 -1.28 25.10
CA SER A 219 -2.73 -0.99 25.31
C SER A 219 -1.92 -1.51 24.14
N PHE A 220 -1.43 -0.59 23.31
CA PHE A 220 -0.69 -0.95 22.10
C PHE A 220 0.60 -1.73 22.38
N SER A 221 1.24 -1.49 23.53
CA SER A 221 2.41 -2.22 24.00
C SER A 221 2.10 -3.67 24.39
N ASP A 222 0.89 -3.96 24.89
CA ASP A 222 0.51 -5.32 25.32
C ASP A 222 0.47 -6.28 24.13
N LEU A 223 0.28 -5.76 22.91
CA LEU A 223 0.30 -6.55 21.68
C LEU A 223 1.69 -7.09 21.33
N ALA A 224 2.76 -6.50 21.89
CA ALA A 224 4.14 -6.89 21.60
C ALA A 224 4.42 -8.37 21.95
N VAL A 225 3.70 -8.93 22.93
CA VAL A 225 3.81 -10.35 23.31
C VAL A 225 3.51 -11.29 22.13
N CYS A 226 2.56 -10.90 21.26
CA CYS A 226 2.15 -11.66 20.08
C CYS A 226 2.84 -11.17 18.79
N ALA A 227 3.82 -10.28 18.90
CA ALA A 227 4.40 -9.60 17.75
C ALA A 227 5.77 -10.16 17.33
N ALA A 228 5.93 -10.38 16.03
CA ALA A 228 7.17 -10.81 15.40
C ALA A 228 7.70 -9.75 14.40
N PRO A 229 9.03 -9.62 14.23
CA PRO A 229 9.61 -8.67 13.28
C PRO A 229 9.16 -8.88 11.83
N LYS A 230 9.03 -7.81 11.05
CA LYS A 230 8.70 -7.84 9.62
C LYS A 230 9.91 -7.39 8.79
N THR A 231 10.60 -8.33 8.15
CA THR A 231 11.93 -8.10 7.55
C THR A 231 11.93 -7.67 6.08
N ASN A 232 10.85 -7.90 5.33
CA ASN A 232 10.93 -7.97 3.84
C ASN A 232 10.52 -6.69 3.07
N ILE A 233 10.15 -5.58 3.71
CA ILE A 233 9.58 -4.41 3.01
C ILE A 233 10.37 -3.11 3.29
N ASN A 234 11.56 -3.17 3.89
CA ASN A 234 12.37 -1.97 4.20
C ASN A 234 13.69 -1.88 3.41
N GLU A 235 14.02 -2.83 2.53
CA GLU A 235 15.32 -2.82 1.84
C GLU A 235 15.61 -1.50 1.11
N ILE A 236 14.60 -0.87 0.51
CA ILE A 236 14.77 0.44 -0.14
C ILE A 236 14.98 1.58 0.86
N ILE A 237 14.29 1.57 2.01
CA ILE A 237 14.48 2.56 3.10
C ILE A 237 15.88 2.38 3.69
N GLN A 238 16.27 1.14 3.97
CA GLN A 238 17.57 0.78 4.53
C GLN A 238 18.73 1.12 3.58
N GLN A 239 18.60 0.84 2.27
CA GLN A 239 19.67 1.09 1.31
C GLN A 239 19.78 2.57 0.91
N LEU A 240 18.66 3.31 0.84
CA LEU A 240 18.69 4.71 0.43
C LEU A 240 18.82 5.67 1.60
N GLY A 241 18.32 5.33 2.79
CA GLY A 241 18.31 6.19 3.96
C GLY A 241 17.71 7.56 3.62
N ASP A 242 18.39 8.62 4.04
CA ASP A 242 17.99 10.02 3.80
C ASP A 242 17.87 10.37 2.31
N ARG A 243 18.55 9.64 1.42
CA ARG A 243 18.46 9.87 -0.04
C ARG A 243 17.07 9.55 -0.60
N LEU A 244 16.28 8.75 0.13
CA LEU A 244 14.96 8.33 -0.31
C LEU A 244 14.02 9.52 -0.55
N GLU A 245 14.12 10.59 0.24
CA GLU A 245 13.23 11.74 0.10
C GLU A 245 13.35 12.42 -1.27
N THR A 246 14.57 12.46 -1.84
CA THR A 246 14.81 13.02 -3.18
C THR A 246 14.87 11.96 -4.27
N SER A 247 14.75 10.68 -3.91
CA SER A 247 14.93 9.55 -4.80
C SER A 247 13.87 9.49 -5.92
N PRO A 248 14.24 9.19 -7.18
CA PRO A 248 13.29 8.74 -8.19
C PRO A 248 12.45 7.51 -7.81
N LEU A 249 12.89 6.72 -6.82
CA LEU A 249 12.23 5.48 -6.38
C LEU A 249 11.29 5.67 -5.19
N ARG A 250 11.11 6.89 -4.69
CA ARG A 250 10.33 7.17 -3.45
C ARG A 250 8.88 6.69 -3.48
N TRP A 251 8.29 6.51 -4.65
CA TRP A 251 6.94 5.97 -4.80
C TRP A 251 6.88 4.46 -4.56
N MET A 252 8.02 3.76 -4.64
CA MET A 252 8.10 2.31 -4.48
C MET A 252 7.97 1.84 -3.02
N VAL A 253 8.01 2.76 -2.05
CA VAL A 253 7.76 2.46 -0.62
C VAL A 253 6.29 2.48 -0.23
N CYS A 254 5.38 2.86 -1.14
CA CYS A 254 3.95 2.79 -0.89
C CYS A 254 3.47 1.35 -0.79
N VAL A 255 2.97 0.97 0.39
CA VAL A 255 2.48 -0.38 0.69
C VAL A 255 1.18 -0.34 1.50
N GLY A 256 0.05 -0.43 0.80
CA GLY A 256 -1.32 -0.58 1.35
C GLY A 256 -1.87 0.53 2.28
N ASN A 257 -1.00 1.34 2.88
CA ASN A 257 -1.31 2.23 3.99
C ASN A 257 -0.70 3.60 3.72
N LEU A 258 -1.49 4.45 3.06
CA LEU A 258 -1.11 5.80 2.67
C LEU A 258 -2.26 6.77 2.91
N SER A 259 -1.91 8.04 3.04
CA SER A 259 -2.90 9.11 3.06
C SER A 259 -2.57 10.19 2.05
N LEU A 260 -3.60 10.80 1.51
CA LEU A 260 -3.52 11.91 0.57
C LEU A 260 -4.76 12.79 0.69
N ARG A 261 -4.70 14.01 0.15
CA ARG A 261 -5.91 14.82 0.02
C ARG A 261 -6.86 14.20 -1.00
N LYS A 262 -8.16 14.24 -0.69
CA LYS A 262 -9.21 13.72 -1.59
C LYS A 262 -9.15 14.38 -2.98
N SER A 263 -8.84 15.68 -3.04
CA SER A 263 -8.67 16.40 -4.31
C SER A 263 -7.57 15.80 -5.20
N LEU A 264 -6.49 15.30 -4.61
CA LEU A 264 -5.41 14.64 -5.36
C LEU A 264 -5.84 13.25 -5.85
N PHE A 265 -6.60 12.52 -5.04
CA PHE A 265 -7.23 11.25 -5.44
C PHE A 265 -8.18 11.46 -6.63
N ASP A 266 -9.10 12.43 -6.52
CA ASP A 266 -10.10 12.74 -7.55
C ASP A 266 -9.45 13.19 -8.86
N ARG A 267 -8.37 13.99 -8.80
CA ARG A 267 -7.61 14.45 -9.97
C ARG A 267 -7.02 13.30 -10.80
N LEU A 268 -6.71 12.17 -10.16
CA LEU A 268 -6.11 11.00 -10.81
C LEU A 268 -7.10 9.88 -11.08
N ASP A 269 -8.40 10.09 -10.83
CA ASP A 269 -9.45 9.08 -10.95
C ASP A 269 -9.19 7.81 -10.13
N GLY A 270 -8.56 7.97 -8.96
CA GLY A 270 -8.34 6.89 -8.00
C GLY A 270 -7.43 5.76 -8.47
N TYR A 271 -7.63 4.55 -7.91
CA TYR A 271 -6.88 3.34 -8.25
C TYR A 271 -7.30 2.79 -9.62
N ASP A 272 -6.35 2.24 -10.36
CA ASP A 272 -6.63 1.57 -11.63
C ASP A 272 -7.37 0.25 -11.39
N GLU A 273 -8.60 0.18 -11.88
CA GLU A 273 -9.53 -0.91 -11.62
C GLU A 273 -9.24 -2.20 -12.42
N ASP A 274 -8.26 -2.18 -13.33
CA ASP A 274 -7.80 -3.39 -14.04
C ASP A 274 -6.94 -4.30 -13.15
N PHE A 275 -6.45 -3.81 -12.02
CA PHE A 275 -5.71 -4.61 -11.04
C PHE A 275 -6.69 -5.39 -10.13
N THR A 276 -7.19 -6.51 -10.65
CA THR A 276 -8.21 -7.34 -9.96
C THR A 276 -7.61 -8.41 -9.05
N GLU A 277 -6.34 -8.76 -9.23
CA GLU A 277 -5.64 -9.79 -8.47
C GLU A 277 -4.80 -9.22 -7.32
N TRP A 278 -4.11 -10.07 -6.57
CA TRP A 278 -3.32 -9.63 -5.41
C TRP A 278 -2.10 -8.79 -5.82
N GLY A 279 -2.06 -7.55 -5.32
CA GLY A 279 -0.90 -6.66 -5.25
C GLY A 279 -0.62 -5.84 -6.51
N THR A 280 0.22 -4.81 -6.38
CA THR A 280 0.67 -3.87 -7.43
C THR A 280 -0.29 -2.72 -7.72
N GLU A 281 -1.56 -2.79 -7.31
CA GLU A 281 -2.50 -1.68 -7.48
C GLU A 281 -2.09 -0.43 -6.70
N ASP A 282 -1.51 -0.63 -5.51
CA ASP A 282 -0.96 0.44 -4.67
C ASP A 282 0.31 1.05 -5.27
N VAL A 283 1.17 0.19 -5.80
CA VAL A 283 2.39 0.57 -6.52
C VAL A 283 2.07 1.36 -7.80
N GLU A 284 1.04 0.95 -8.55
CA GLU A 284 0.58 1.64 -9.75
C GLU A 284 0.04 3.03 -9.42
N PHE A 285 -0.85 3.11 -8.41
CA PHE A 285 -1.41 4.39 -8.00
C PHE A 285 -0.33 5.33 -7.46
N ALA A 286 0.61 4.80 -6.67
CA ALA A 286 1.77 5.55 -6.20
C ALA A 286 2.64 6.07 -7.36
N TYR A 287 2.82 5.29 -8.43
CA TYR A 287 3.55 5.74 -9.61
C TYR A 287 2.83 6.91 -10.32
N ARG A 288 1.49 6.84 -10.47
CA ARG A 288 0.71 7.94 -11.05
C ARG A 288 0.77 9.20 -10.17
N LEU A 289 0.66 9.04 -8.85
CA LEU A 289 0.83 10.14 -7.89
C LEU A 289 2.20 10.81 -8.04
N HIS A 290 3.27 10.01 -8.09
CA HIS A 290 4.64 10.48 -8.32
C HIS A 290 4.78 11.22 -9.65
N SER A 291 4.25 10.65 -10.72
CA SER A 291 4.31 11.24 -12.06
C SER A 291 3.52 12.56 -12.15
N ALA A 292 2.49 12.72 -11.30
CA ALA A 292 1.70 13.94 -11.16
C ALA A 292 2.30 14.97 -10.17
N GLY A 293 3.55 14.76 -9.73
CA GLY A 293 4.29 15.70 -8.87
C GLY A 293 3.92 15.64 -7.39
N ALA A 294 3.31 14.54 -6.92
CA ALA A 294 3.06 14.36 -5.50
C ALA A 294 4.37 14.19 -4.71
N ARG A 295 4.43 14.76 -3.51
CA ARG A 295 5.57 14.61 -2.60
C ARG A 295 5.27 13.49 -1.60
N PHE A 296 6.11 12.45 -1.62
CA PHE A 296 6.02 11.35 -0.67
C PHE A 296 6.71 11.73 0.63
N VAL A 297 5.98 11.61 1.74
CA VAL A 297 6.46 11.87 3.10
C VAL A 297 6.45 10.56 3.87
N ILE A 298 7.60 10.17 4.40
CA ILE A 298 7.73 8.99 5.25
C ILE A 298 7.62 9.46 6.69
N GLU A 299 6.50 9.17 7.33
CA GLU A 299 6.31 9.47 8.75
C GLU A 299 6.80 8.28 9.59
N PRO A 300 7.92 8.42 10.32
CA PRO A 300 8.48 7.34 11.12
C PRO A 300 7.57 6.93 12.29
N GLU A 301 6.73 7.84 12.80
CA GLU A 301 5.86 7.61 13.96
C GLU A 301 4.50 6.99 13.60
N LEU A 302 4.34 6.41 12.41
CA LEU A 302 3.15 5.63 12.05
C LEU A 302 3.32 4.17 12.46
N TRP A 303 3.22 3.89 13.77
CA TRP A 303 3.34 2.52 14.26
C TRP A 303 2.10 1.70 13.93
N ARG A 304 2.33 0.49 13.41
CA ARG A 304 1.26 -0.44 13.05
C ARG A 304 1.64 -1.90 13.12
N TYR A 305 0.70 -2.73 13.55
CA TYR A 305 0.77 -4.18 13.43
C TYR A 305 -0.06 -4.65 12.24
N HIS A 306 0.52 -5.51 11.42
CA HIS A 306 -0.23 -6.31 10.44
C HIS A 306 -0.60 -7.63 11.09
N GLN A 307 -1.89 -7.88 11.25
CA GLN A 307 -2.41 -9.13 11.81
C GLN A 307 -2.14 -10.26 10.81
N GLU A 308 -1.31 -11.22 11.20
CA GLU A 308 -0.87 -12.29 10.31
C GLU A 308 -1.98 -13.28 10.04
N HIS A 309 -2.15 -13.58 8.75
CA HIS A 309 -3.10 -14.55 8.24
C HIS A 309 -2.47 -15.33 7.08
N PRO A 310 -3.02 -16.50 6.69
CA PRO A 310 -2.52 -17.25 5.55
C PRO A 310 -2.52 -16.42 4.27
N ASN A 311 -1.47 -16.58 3.46
CA ASN A 311 -1.40 -15.96 2.14
C ASN A 311 -2.30 -16.72 1.15
N PRO A 312 -2.91 -16.03 0.17
CA PRO A 312 -3.62 -16.73 -0.90
C PRO A 312 -2.63 -17.60 -1.71
N PRO A 313 -3.04 -18.79 -2.17
CA PRO A 313 -2.15 -19.75 -2.82
C PRO A 313 -1.52 -19.20 -4.10
N ASN A 314 -2.27 -18.38 -4.86
CA ASN A 314 -1.84 -17.76 -6.12
C ASN A 314 -1.14 -16.40 -5.95
N LYS A 315 -0.71 -16.04 -4.72
CA LYS A 315 -0.10 -14.73 -4.42
C LYS A 315 1.10 -14.41 -5.33
N ILE A 316 1.98 -15.38 -5.54
CA ILE A 316 3.21 -15.19 -6.32
C ILE A 316 2.88 -14.96 -7.80
N ASP A 317 2.01 -15.78 -8.36
CA ASP A 317 1.63 -15.70 -9.79
C ASP A 317 0.83 -14.44 -10.09
N SER A 318 -0.06 -14.04 -9.16
CA SER A 318 -0.78 -12.75 -9.24
C SER A 318 0.20 -11.58 -9.26
N GLY A 319 1.20 -11.57 -8.37
CA GLY A 319 2.22 -10.53 -8.33
C GLY A 319 3.08 -10.49 -9.61
N ARG A 320 3.38 -11.64 -10.22
CA ARG A 320 4.11 -11.72 -11.50
C ARG A 320 3.30 -11.12 -12.66
N ARG A 321 2.01 -11.50 -12.77
CA ARG A 321 1.08 -11.01 -13.80
C ARG A 321 0.79 -9.52 -13.65
N ASN A 322 0.49 -9.05 -12.44
CA ASN A 322 0.22 -7.64 -12.18
C ASN A 322 1.45 -6.75 -12.43
N ARG A 323 2.67 -7.25 -12.21
CA ARG A 323 3.89 -6.52 -12.61
C ARG A 323 3.99 -6.36 -14.13
N ILE A 324 3.61 -7.37 -14.91
CA ILE A 324 3.58 -7.27 -16.38
C ILE A 324 2.51 -6.25 -16.81
N LEU A 325 1.32 -6.28 -16.18
CA LEU A 325 0.27 -5.31 -16.43
C LEU A 325 0.71 -3.87 -16.14
N LEU A 326 1.36 -3.65 -14.99
CA LEU A 326 1.96 -2.36 -14.62
C LEU A 326 2.92 -1.86 -15.71
N GLN A 327 3.80 -2.72 -16.21
CA GLN A 327 4.76 -2.37 -17.27
C GLN A 327 4.12 -2.19 -18.65
N LYS A 328 2.97 -2.82 -18.90
CA LYS A 328 2.18 -2.61 -20.12
C LYS A 328 1.53 -1.22 -20.11
N LYS A 329 0.95 -0.82 -18.97
CA LYS A 329 0.33 0.49 -18.77
C LYS A 329 1.35 1.63 -18.71
N HIS A 330 2.50 1.37 -18.08
CA HIS A 330 3.58 2.34 -17.90
C HIS A 330 4.91 1.80 -18.46
N PRO A 331 5.10 1.77 -19.79
CA PRO A 331 6.27 1.17 -20.44
C PRO A 331 7.49 2.09 -20.42
N VAL A 332 7.86 2.58 -19.23
CA VAL A 332 8.97 3.51 -19.02
C VAL A 332 10.01 2.93 -18.06
N LEU A 333 11.22 3.50 -18.08
CA LEU A 333 12.33 2.99 -17.28
C LEU A 333 12.05 3.07 -15.77
N ASP A 334 11.44 4.15 -15.27
CA ASP A 334 11.06 4.31 -13.86
C ASP A 334 10.29 3.09 -13.31
N VAL A 335 9.40 2.52 -14.12
CA VAL A 335 8.57 1.36 -13.75
C VAL A 335 9.27 0.04 -14.06
N CYS A 336 9.86 -0.08 -15.27
CA CYS A 336 10.42 -1.34 -15.75
C CYS A 336 11.70 -1.75 -15.00
N ILE A 337 12.43 -0.80 -14.41
CA ILE A 337 13.65 -1.07 -13.63
C ILE A 337 13.40 -2.02 -12.45
N ARG A 338 12.16 -2.13 -11.97
CA ARG A 338 11.72 -3.12 -10.96
C ARG A 338 11.95 -4.57 -11.40
N SER A 339 12.08 -4.85 -12.70
CA SER A 339 12.48 -6.16 -13.22
C SER A 339 13.93 -6.55 -12.90
N LEU A 340 14.75 -5.65 -12.33
CA LEU A 340 16.08 -6.02 -11.84
C LEU A 340 16.04 -7.13 -10.77
N LYS A 341 14.95 -7.21 -10.00
CA LYS A 341 14.68 -8.34 -9.11
C LYS A 341 14.64 -9.68 -9.86
N SER A 342 14.06 -9.71 -11.05
CA SER A 342 13.97 -10.91 -11.91
C SER A 342 15.35 -11.36 -12.40
N VAL A 343 16.32 -10.45 -12.48
CA VAL A 343 17.71 -10.77 -12.83
C VAL A 343 18.64 -10.85 -11.62
N GLN A 344 18.09 -11.13 -10.43
CA GLN A 344 18.84 -11.39 -9.18
C GLN A 344 19.87 -10.30 -8.85
N LYS A 345 19.56 -9.04 -9.17
CA LYS A 345 20.40 -7.88 -8.85
C LYS A 345 19.57 -6.75 -8.28
N LEU A 346 18.80 -7.05 -7.23
CA LEU A 346 18.04 -6.02 -6.54
C LEU A 346 19.02 -5.17 -5.73
N ASP A 347 19.31 -3.98 -6.25
CA ASP A 347 20.22 -2.98 -5.67
C ASP A 347 19.54 -1.61 -5.85
N TYR A 348 18.95 -1.11 -4.78
CA TYR A 348 18.17 0.12 -4.83
C TYR A 348 19.04 1.36 -5.01
N VAL A 349 20.30 1.32 -4.56
CA VAL A 349 21.26 2.41 -4.80
C VAL A 349 21.58 2.50 -6.28
N PHE A 350 21.93 1.36 -6.91
CA PHE A 350 22.17 1.32 -8.34
C PHE A 350 20.94 1.75 -9.15
N MET A 351 19.75 1.32 -8.75
CA MET A 351 18.49 1.73 -9.38
C MET A 351 18.26 3.24 -9.28
N ASP A 352 18.46 3.81 -8.10
CA ASP A 352 18.28 5.24 -7.82
C ASP A 352 19.18 6.08 -8.74
N GLU A 353 20.47 5.78 -8.71
CA GLU A 353 21.47 6.51 -9.47
C GLU A 353 21.27 6.33 -10.99
N THR A 354 20.88 5.14 -11.45
CA THR A 354 20.54 4.89 -12.85
C THR A 354 19.35 5.74 -13.31
N LEU A 355 18.31 5.87 -12.47
CA LEU A 355 17.16 6.71 -12.80
C LEU A 355 17.49 8.21 -12.76
N ARG A 356 18.41 8.64 -11.90
CA ARG A 356 18.92 10.03 -11.93
C ARG A 356 19.65 10.32 -13.24
N GLU A 357 20.54 9.43 -13.68
CA GLU A 357 21.22 9.53 -14.98
C GLU A 357 20.20 9.55 -16.14
N TYR A 358 19.16 8.71 -16.08
CA TYR A 358 18.09 8.69 -17.05
C TYR A 358 17.32 10.01 -17.15
N ARG A 359 16.97 10.61 -16.01
CA ARG A 359 16.27 11.90 -15.98
C ARG A 359 17.15 13.02 -16.54
N ALA A 360 18.42 13.06 -16.16
CA ALA A 360 19.38 14.02 -16.71
C ALA A 360 19.55 13.86 -18.23
N LEU A 361 19.67 12.61 -18.71
CA LEU A 361 19.78 12.32 -20.13
C LEU A 361 18.54 12.76 -20.91
N ARG A 362 17.34 12.54 -20.35
CA ARG A 362 16.07 12.97 -20.97
C ARG A 362 15.89 14.48 -21.02
N ALA A 363 16.38 15.21 -20.01
CA ALA A 363 16.26 16.67 -19.97
C ALA A 363 17.07 17.34 -21.09
N GLY A 364 18.24 16.78 -21.46
CA GLY A 364 19.11 17.38 -22.47
C GLY A 364 19.11 16.74 -23.87
N TYR A 365 18.73 15.46 -23.98
CA TYR A 365 19.03 14.66 -25.20
C TYR A 365 17.95 13.61 -25.53
N SER A 366 16.68 13.86 -25.16
CA SER A 366 15.59 12.86 -25.16
C SER A 366 15.45 12.04 -26.45
N LEU A 367 15.63 12.65 -27.63
CA LEU A 367 15.52 11.97 -28.92
C LEU A 367 16.81 11.27 -29.36
N TYR A 368 17.98 11.77 -28.94
CA TYR A 368 19.26 11.31 -29.46
C TYR A 368 19.65 9.90 -28.98
N TYR A 369 19.18 9.51 -27.79
CA TYR A 369 19.48 8.20 -27.16
C TYR A 369 18.23 7.31 -27.03
N LYS A 370 17.20 7.56 -27.85
CA LYS A 370 15.90 6.90 -27.74
C LYS A 370 16.00 5.38 -27.90
N GLU A 371 16.61 4.87 -28.95
CA GLU A 371 16.71 3.43 -29.23
C GLU A 371 17.46 2.68 -28.12
N PHE A 372 18.49 3.30 -27.53
CA PHE A 372 19.22 2.77 -26.39
C PHE A 372 18.33 2.58 -25.17
N ILE A 373 17.58 3.62 -24.78
CA ILE A 373 16.63 3.56 -23.66
C ILE A 373 15.51 2.55 -23.95
N ASP A 374 14.91 2.60 -25.14
CA ASP A 374 13.84 1.69 -25.54
C ASP A 374 14.31 0.22 -25.49
N CYS A 375 15.56 -0.05 -25.85
CA CYS A 375 16.15 -1.37 -25.74
C CYS A 375 16.28 -1.84 -24.28
N ILE A 376 16.71 -0.96 -23.36
CA ILE A 376 16.75 -1.27 -21.92
C ILE A 376 15.34 -1.60 -21.40
N VAL A 377 14.36 -0.74 -21.69
CA VAL A 377 12.97 -0.92 -21.28
C VAL A 377 12.41 -2.24 -21.83
N TYR A 378 12.66 -2.53 -23.12
CA TYR A 378 12.26 -3.79 -23.74
C TYR A 378 12.86 -5.01 -23.03
N MET A 379 14.17 -5.00 -22.75
CA MET A 379 14.85 -6.10 -22.07
C MET A 379 14.29 -6.35 -20.67
N LEU A 380 14.00 -5.29 -19.91
CA LEU A 380 13.41 -5.38 -18.57
C LEU A 380 11.99 -5.95 -18.59
N ARG A 381 11.17 -5.54 -19.57
CA ARG A 381 9.82 -6.09 -19.77
C ARG A 381 9.86 -7.56 -20.16
N ARG A 382 10.75 -7.91 -21.09
CA ARG A 382 10.97 -9.30 -21.50
C ARG A 382 11.44 -10.16 -20.33
N ALA A 383 12.29 -9.66 -19.45
CA ALA A 383 12.71 -10.38 -18.25
C ALA A 383 11.54 -10.68 -17.30
N ALA A 384 10.59 -9.76 -17.14
CA ALA A 384 9.38 -10.00 -16.35
C ALA A 384 8.48 -11.08 -16.97
N ILE A 385 8.29 -11.04 -18.30
CA ILE A 385 7.48 -12.03 -19.04
C ILE A 385 8.12 -13.42 -18.96
N LEU A 386 9.43 -13.53 -19.16
CA LEU A 386 10.13 -14.82 -19.05
C LEU A 386 10.05 -15.37 -17.63
N GLN A 387 10.15 -14.51 -16.61
CA GLN A 387 9.99 -14.96 -15.22
C GLN A 387 8.57 -15.46 -14.92
N GLU A 388 7.54 -14.83 -15.47
CA GLU A 388 6.15 -15.26 -15.27
C GLU A 388 5.88 -16.65 -15.87
N ARG A 389 6.50 -16.95 -17.01
CA ARG A 389 6.41 -18.26 -17.69
C ARG A 389 7.36 -19.32 -17.12
N ASP A 390 8.03 -19.03 -16.01
CA ASP A 390 9.14 -19.81 -15.45
C ASP A 390 10.20 -20.22 -16.50
N ALA A 391 10.37 -19.36 -17.51
CA ALA A 391 11.31 -19.56 -18.61
C ALA A 391 12.69 -19.00 -18.25
N LYS A 392 13.72 -19.54 -18.91
CA LYS A 392 15.09 -19.07 -18.73
C LYS A 392 15.22 -17.59 -19.15
N ILE A 393 15.66 -16.75 -18.22
CA ILE A 393 15.91 -15.32 -18.46
C ILE A 393 17.27 -15.15 -19.16
N ALA A 394 17.26 -15.32 -20.48
CA ALA A 394 18.41 -15.16 -21.37
C ALA A 394 17.97 -14.48 -22.68
N ASP A 395 18.94 -14.01 -23.48
CA ASP A 395 18.69 -13.43 -24.81
C ASP A 395 17.65 -12.31 -24.80
N LEU A 396 17.79 -11.37 -23.85
CA LEU A 396 16.78 -10.33 -23.63
C LEU A 396 16.64 -9.34 -24.79
N THR A 397 17.64 -9.25 -25.67
CA THR A 397 17.58 -8.42 -26.89
C THR A 397 16.80 -9.09 -28.04
N ARG A 398 16.48 -10.39 -27.93
CA ARG A 398 15.80 -11.13 -29.00
C ARG A 398 14.42 -10.54 -29.26
N GLY A 399 14.12 -10.26 -30.52
CA GLY A 399 12.84 -9.69 -30.95
C GLY A 399 12.63 -8.23 -30.56
N PHE A 400 13.71 -7.50 -30.22
CA PHE A 400 13.62 -6.05 -30.03
C PHE A 400 13.05 -5.41 -31.32
N PRO A 401 11.94 -4.64 -31.24
CA PRO A 401 11.20 -4.20 -32.41
C PRO A 401 11.89 -3.10 -33.22
N SER A 402 12.96 -2.49 -32.70
CA SER A 402 13.71 -1.42 -33.35
C SER A 402 15.16 -1.85 -33.64
N SER A 403 15.96 -0.95 -34.20
CA SER A 403 17.35 -1.25 -34.56
C SER A 403 18.24 -1.47 -33.33
N LEU A 404 18.56 -2.73 -33.03
CA LEU A 404 19.55 -3.09 -32.01
C LEU A 404 20.93 -2.50 -32.33
N LYS A 405 21.29 -2.40 -33.62
CA LYS A 405 22.53 -1.76 -34.08
C LYS A 405 22.58 -0.29 -33.67
N THR A 406 21.47 0.44 -33.81
CA THR A 406 21.37 1.84 -33.38
C THR A 406 21.47 1.98 -31.87
N ALA A 407 20.77 1.13 -31.10
CA ALA A 407 20.86 1.12 -29.65
C ALA A 407 22.30 0.88 -29.15
N VAL A 408 23.02 -0.07 -29.75
CA VAL A 408 24.45 -0.34 -29.43
C VAL A 408 25.33 0.84 -29.80
N ARG A 409 25.11 1.49 -30.95
CA ARG A 409 25.87 2.70 -31.35
C ARG A 409 25.67 3.84 -30.35
N GLN A 410 24.43 4.09 -29.92
CA GLN A 410 24.10 5.09 -28.90
C GLN A 410 24.75 4.77 -27.55
N ARG A 411 24.69 3.51 -27.10
CA ARG A 411 25.39 3.02 -25.90
C ARG A 411 26.89 3.29 -25.97
N ASN A 412 27.55 2.97 -27.09
CA ASN A 412 28.99 3.19 -27.26
C ASN A 412 29.36 4.67 -27.25
N ARG A 413 28.52 5.55 -27.80
CA ARG A 413 28.72 7.01 -27.71
C ARG A 413 28.66 7.51 -26.27
N LEU A 414 27.72 7.01 -25.46
CA LEU A 414 27.63 7.37 -24.03
C LEU A 414 28.88 6.91 -23.27
N GLU A 415 29.33 5.68 -23.49
CA GLU A 415 30.54 5.15 -22.87
C GLU A 415 31.79 5.94 -23.26
N ALA A 416 31.99 6.22 -24.56
CA ALA A 416 33.12 7.00 -25.06
C ALA A 416 33.15 8.43 -24.47
N ALA A 417 31.98 9.04 -24.31
CA ALA A 417 31.84 10.34 -23.68
C ALA A 417 31.94 10.30 -22.14
N LYS A 418 32.11 9.12 -21.52
CA LYS A 418 32.05 8.91 -20.07
C LYS A 418 30.78 9.46 -19.42
N ARG A 419 29.66 9.43 -20.15
CA ARG A 419 28.34 9.93 -19.70
C ARG A 419 27.41 8.76 -19.37
N SER A 420 26.58 8.92 -18.34
CA SER A 420 25.53 7.95 -17.97
C SER A 420 26.06 6.51 -17.80
N SER A 421 27.14 6.35 -17.05
CA SER A 421 27.86 5.07 -16.92
C SER A 421 27.01 3.96 -16.30
N ARG A 422 26.02 4.28 -15.45
CA ARG A 422 25.12 3.28 -14.86
C ARG A 422 24.07 2.82 -15.83
N LEU A 423 23.55 3.69 -16.69
CA LEU A 423 22.68 3.28 -17.80
C LEU A 423 23.41 2.35 -18.77
N VAL A 424 24.67 2.66 -19.11
CA VAL A 424 25.52 1.79 -19.92
C VAL A 424 25.71 0.42 -19.23
N ARG A 425 26.02 0.42 -17.93
CA ARG A 425 26.17 -0.81 -17.13
C ARG A 425 24.87 -1.62 -17.08
N LEU A 426 23.71 -0.96 -16.98
CA LEU A 426 22.40 -1.61 -16.99
C LEU A 426 22.12 -2.29 -18.34
N PHE A 427 22.36 -1.60 -19.46
CA PHE A 427 22.23 -2.18 -20.78
C PHE A 427 23.10 -3.43 -20.93
N ASP A 428 24.38 -3.30 -20.58
CA ASP A 428 25.35 -4.39 -20.66
C ASP A 428 24.95 -5.58 -19.81
N LEU A 429 24.48 -5.34 -18.59
CA LEU A 429 24.01 -6.37 -17.68
C LEU A 429 22.88 -7.19 -18.31
N LEU A 430 21.91 -6.51 -18.92
CA LEU A 430 20.74 -7.14 -19.53
C LEU A 430 21.11 -7.87 -20.83
N ALA A 431 21.95 -7.26 -21.66
CA ALA A 431 22.40 -7.83 -22.94
C ALA A 431 23.35 -9.02 -22.77
N LYS A 432 24.24 -9.00 -21.75
CA LYS A 432 25.26 -10.04 -21.50
C LYS A 432 24.70 -11.34 -20.91
N ARG A 433 23.42 -11.45 -20.56
CA ARG A 433 22.81 -12.68 -19.98
C ARG A 433 22.71 -13.90 -20.92
N LYS A 434 23.53 -13.96 -21.98
CA LYS A 434 24.00 -15.22 -22.59
C LYS A 434 25.10 -15.82 -21.72
N ARG A 435 24.81 -16.79 -20.84
CA ARG A 435 25.88 -17.65 -20.32
C ARG A 435 25.99 -18.95 -21.09
N LYS A 436 27.08 -19.00 -21.87
CA LYS A 436 27.74 -20.17 -22.47
C LYS A 436 27.76 -21.35 -21.48
N ARG A 437 27.31 -22.53 -21.90
CA ARG A 437 27.74 -23.81 -21.31
C ARG A 437 29.20 -24.04 -21.77
N LYS A 438 30.18 -23.91 -20.87
CA LYS A 438 31.47 -24.61 -21.03
C LYS A 438 31.17 -26.10 -20.81
N ARG A 439 31.01 -26.87 -21.88
CA ARG A 439 31.28 -28.31 -21.84
C ARG A 439 32.79 -28.45 -21.70
N ARG A 440 33.28 -28.66 -20.47
CA ARG A 440 34.56 -29.36 -20.29
C ARG A 440 34.32 -30.80 -20.74
N ARG A 441 34.56 -31.09 -22.01
CA ARG A 441 34.87 -32.46 -22.44
C ARG A 441 36.28 -32.72 -21.90
N ARG A 442 36.38 -33.56 -20.87
CA ARG A 442 37.62 -34.25 -20.54
C ARG A 442 37.91 -35.16 -21.74
N ARG A 443 39.05 -34.94 -22.38
CA ARG A 443 39.83 -36.02 -22.99
C ARG A 443 40.78 -36.50 -21.91
#